data_AF-A0A2N9MY77-F1
#
_entry.id   AF-A0A2N9MY77-F1
#
_cell.length_a   1.000
_cell.length_b   1.000
_cell.length_c   1.000
_cell.angle_alpha   90.00
_cell.angle_beta   90.00
_cell.angle_gamma   90.00
#
_symmetry.space_group_name_H-M   'P 1'
#
loop_
_entity.id
_entity.type
_entity.pdbx_description
1 polymer ?
#
loop_
_entity_poly.entity_id
_entity_poly.type
_entity_poly.pdbx_seq_one_letter_code
_entity_poly.pdbx_strand_id
1 'polypeptide(L)'
;MEVLAQYLGDSKFEVAARGHRVICDQPFDNGGSDEGMSPPEFLLASLATCAAYYAAQYLKARQLRAEDLKVRVSAEKAAHPARLASFLIEVTAPGLDERHQAGILRSVKACLIHNTLLGGPSIEITVNVAAGRTGLVQDEARYNKLATIKSGIEPWNETPKVNSRVS
;
A
#
# COMPACT_ATOMS: atom_id res chain seq x y z
N MET A 1 8.90 12.55 0.34
CA MET A 1 8.44 11.14 0.41
C MET A 1 8.20 10.68 -1.00
N GLU A 2 8.53 9.44 -1.32
CA GLU A 2 8.41 8.91 -2.69
C GLU A 2 8.10 7.41 -2.66
N VAL A 3 7.52 6.94 -3.75
CA VAL A 3 7.33 5.53 -4.05
C VAL A 3 7.70 5.33 -5.52
N LEU A 4 8.23 4.16 -5.87
CA LEU A 4 8.48 3.76 -7.24
C LEU A 4 7.52 2.63 -7.60
N ALA A 5 6.80 2.76 -8.71
CA ALA A 5 6.03 1.67 -9.30
C ALA A 5 6.77 1.14 -10.52
N GLN A 6 7.14 -0.14 -10.50
CA GLN A 6 7.80 -0.83 -11.60
C GLN A 6 6.83 -1.79 -12.29
N TYR A 7 6.76 -1.70 -13.61
CA TYR A 7 5.96 -2.60 -14.43
C TYR A 7 6.49 -4.03 -14.38
N LEU A 8 5.62 -5.01 -14.14
CA LEU A 8 5.94 -6.43 -14.08
C LEU A 8 5.33 -7.26 -15.22
N GLY A 9 4.55 -6.64 -16.10
CA GLY A 9 3.78 -7.33 -17.15
C GLY A 9 2.28 -7.11 -17.00
N ASP A 10 1.56 -7.20 -18.12
CA ASP A 10 0.10 -7.02 -18.23
C ASP A 10 -0.42 -5.76 -17.51
N SER A 11 -1.18 -5.93 -16.42
CA SER A 11 -1.74 -4.86 -15.59
C SER A 11 -1.07 -4.77 -14.20
N LYS A 12 0.08 -5.44 -14.03
CA LYS A 12 0.75 -5.66 -12.75
C LYS A 12 1.94 -4.74 -12.56
N PHE A 13 2.03 -4.20 -11.35
CA PHE A 13 3.12 -3.35 -10.92
C PHE A 13 3.58 -3.75 -9.53
N GLU A 14 4.86 -3.59 -9.27
CA GLU A 14 5.36 -3.59 -7.91
C GLU A 14 5.62 -2.17 -7.45
N VAL A 15 5.10 -1.83 -6.27
CA VAL A 15 5.34 -0.54 -5.63
C VAL A 15 6.34 -0.71 -4.50
N ALA A 16 7.43 0.05 -4.54
CA ALA A 16 8.49 0.02 -3.55
C ALA A 16 8.64 1.37 -2.82
N ALA A 17 8.83 1.31 -1.50
CA ALA A 17 9.11 2.47 -0.66
C ALA A 17 10.03 2.07 0.51
N ARG A 18 11.23 2.67 0.57
CA ARG A 18 12.30 2.24 1.50
C ARG A 18 12.60 0.74 1.30
N GLY A 19 12.47 -0.09 2.34
CA GLY A 19 12.64 -1.54 2.27
C GLY A 19 11.33 -2.34 2.10
N HIS A 20 10.21 -1.69 1.81
CA HIS A 20 8.90 -2.36 1.68
C HIS A 20 8.49 -2.44 0.21
N ARG A 21 7.80 -3.53 -0.14
CA ARG A 21 7.31 -3.83 -1.49
C ARG A 21 5.87 -4.35 -1.40
N VAL A 22 5.02 -3.91 -2.31
CA VAL A 22 3.63 -4.38 -2.44
C VAL A 22 3.27 -4.56 -3.91
N ILE A 23 2.42 -5.53 -4.22
CA ILE A 23 1.91 -5.76 -5.57
C ILE A 23 0.64 -4.94 -5.80
N CYS A 24 0.63 -4.21 -6.89
CA CYS A 24 -0.54 -3.59 -7.50
C CYS A 24 -0.98 -4.45 -8.67
N ASP A 25 -2.26 -4.81 -8.73
CA ASP A 25 -2.81 -5.52 -9.88
C ASP A 25 -4.25 -5.09 -10.13
N GLN A 26 -4.81 -5.46 -11.27
CA GLN A 26 -6.23 -5.30 -11.54
C GLN A 26 -6.98 -6.59 -11.22
N PRO A 27 -8.27 -6.51 -10.84
CA PRO A 27 -9.12 -7.69 -10.76
C PRO A 27 -9.27 -8.36 -12.13
N PHE A 28 -9.69 -9.63 -12.13
CA PHE A 28 -9.87 -10.43 -13.36
C PHE A 28 -10.79 -9.76 -14.39
N ASP A 29 -11.88 -9.14 -13.94
CA ASP A 29 -12.85 -8.46 -14.80
C ASP A 29 -12.34 -7.14 -15.42
N ASN A 30 -11.17 -6.68 -14.97
CA ASN A 30 -10.47 -5.49 -15.46
C ASN A 30 -9.09 -5.82 -16.05
N GLY A 31 -8.89 -7.07 -16.50
CA GLY A 31 -7.71 -7.47 -17.28
C GLY A 31 -6.43 -7.64 -16.46
N GLY A 32 -6.54 -7.89 -15.15
CA GLY A 32 -5.40 -8.29 -14.32
C GLY A 32 -5.52 -9.73 -13.83
N SER A 33 -4.62 -10.11 -12.93
CA SER A 33 -4.56 -11.44 -12.30
C SER A 33 -5.10 -11.47 -10.87
N ASP A 34 -5.66 -10.36 -10.38
CA ASP A 34 -6.19 -10.21 -9.02
C ASP A 34 -5.17 -10.58 -7.92
N GLU A 35 -3.86 -10.38 -8.19
CA GLU A 35 -2.77 -10.76 -7.27
C GLU A 35 -2.41 -9.67 -6.24
N GLY A 36 -3.09 -8.52 -6.30
CA GLY A 36 -2.85 -7.39 -5.42
C GLY A 36 -3.96 -6.37 -5.49
N MET A 37 -3.94 -5.41 -4.56
CA MET A 37 -4.90 -4.31 -4.57
C MET A 37 -4.75 -3.47 -5.85
N SER A 38 -5.88 -3.04 -6.38
CA SER A 38 -5.94 -2.08 -7.48
C SER A 38 -5.48 -0.68 -7.06
N PRO A 39 -5.11 0.20 -8.00
CA PRO A 39 -4.70 1.56 -7.66
C PRO A 39 -5.73 2.35 -6.83
N PRO A 40 -7.06 2.29 -7.12
CA PRO A 40 -8.06 2.92 -6.26
C PRO A 40 -8.09 2.33 -4.84
N GLU A 41 -7.92 1.02 -4.70
CA GLU A 41 -7.86 0.36 -3.39
C GLU A 41 -6.63 0.78 -2.59
N PHE A 42 -5.48 1.02 -3.24
CA PHE A 42 -4.33 1.62 -2.54
C PHE A 42 -4.64 3.03 -2.01
N LEU A 43 -5.40 3.85 -2.74
CA LEU A 43 -5.83 5.15 -2.25
C LEU A 43 -6.77 5.02 -1.04
N LEU A 44 -7.73 4.09 -1.09
CA LEU A 44 -8.62 3.79 0.04
C LEU A 44 -7.84 3.25 1.23
N ALA A 45 -6.87 2.35 1.02
CA ALA A 45 -6.00 1.81 2.07
C ALA A 45 -5.15 2.90 2.72
N SER A 46 -4.61 3.83 1.93
CA SER A 46 -3.90 5.02 2.44
C SER A 46 -4.79 5.87 3.34
N LEU A 47 -6.03 6.16 2.92
CA LEU A 47 -6.97 6.93 3.72
C LEU A 47 -7.40 6.18 4.99
N ALA A 48 -7.72 4.88 4.87
CA ALA A 48 -8.15 4.04 5.98
C ALA A 48 -7.08 3.93 7.06
N THR A 49 -5.83 3.66 6.67
CA THR A 49 -4.71 3.52 7.61
C THR A 49 -4.31 4.85 8.23
N CYS A 50 -4.39 5.96 7.50
CA CYS A 50 -4.18 7.30 8.07
C CYS A 50 -5.25 7.65 9.10
N ALA A 51 -6.53 7.40 8.80
CA ALA A 51 -7.63 7.58 9.74
C ALA A 51 -7.48 6.67 10.98
N ALA A 52 -7.15 5.39 10.79
CA ALA A 52 -6.91 4.44 11.87
C ALA A 52 -5.77 4.88 12.79
N TYR A 53 -4.66 5.39 12.22
CA TYR A 53 -3.56 5.92 13.01
C TYR A 53 -4.01 7.08 13.92
N TYR A 54 -4.76 8.05 13.40
CA TYR A 54 -5.26 9.17 14.21
C TYR A 54 -6.26 8.71 15.27
N ALA A 55 -7.18 7.80 14.94
CA ALA A 55 -8.11 7.20 15.91
C ALA A 55 -7.35 6.48 17.04
N ALA A 56 -6.35 5.66 16.71
CA ALA A 56 -5.51 4.97 17.69
C ALA A 56 -4.75 5.95 18.60
N GLN A 57 -4.24 7.05 18.05
CA GLN A 57 -3.57 8.09 18.83
C GLN A 57 -4.52 8.79 19.80
N TYR A 58 -5.78 9.06 19.38
CA TYR A 58 -6.81 9.58 20.28
C TYR A 58 -7.10 8.60 21.43
N LEU A 59 -7.33 7.32 21.11
CA LEU A 59 -7.59 6.28 22.11
C LEU A 59 -6.44 6.19 23.12
N LYS A 60 -5.19 6.11 22.62
CA LYS A 60 -3.98 6.08 23.43
C LYS A 60 -3.86 7.28 24.37
N ALA A 61 -4.09 8.49 23.87
CA ALA A 61 -4.03 9.71 24.67
C ALA A 61 -5.08 9.76 25.79
N ARG A 62 -6.16 8.98 25.67
CA ARG A 62 -7.22 8.85 26.68
C ARG A 62 -7.17 7.55 27.45
N GLN A 63 -6.08 6.78 27.31
CA GLN A 63 -5.89 5.48 27.97
C GLN A 63 -7.05 4.51 27.68
N LEU A 64 -7.62 4.61 26.48
CA LEU A 64 -8.64 3.70 25.99
C LEU A 64 -7.99 2.56 25.20
N ARG A 65 -8.66 1.42 25.23
CA ARG A 65 -8.30 0.22 24.49
C ARG A 65 -8.41 0.46 22.99
N ALA A 66 -7.37 0.06 22.26
CA ALA A 66 -7.33 0.12 20.79
C ALA A 66 -7.46 -1.27 20.14
N GLU A 67 -7.49 -2.33 20.96
CA GLU A 67 -7.85 -3.66 20.52
C GLU A 67 -9.20 -3.60 19.80
N ASP A 68 -9.29 -4.28 18.65
CA ASP A 68 -10.46 -4.27 17.75
C ASP A 68 -10.80 -2.93 17.09
N LEU A 69 -9.92 -1.92 17.13
CA LEU A 69 -10.04 -0.75 16.27
C LEU A 69 -10.04 -1.18 14.79
N LYS A 70 -11.13 -0.86 14.09
CA LYS A 70 -11.29 -1.10 12.65
C LYS A 70 -11.70 0.20 11.97
N VAL A 71 -11.10 0.45 10.81
CA VAL A 71 -11.52 1.52 9.92
C VAL A 71 -11.86 0.92 8.56
N ARG A 72 -13.10 1.11 8.13
CA ARG A 72 -13.55 0.75 6.78
C ARG A 72 -13.62 2.04 5.97
N VAL A 73 -13.14 1.98 4.73
CA VAL A 73 -13.33 3.05 3.76
C VAL A 73 -14.00 2.47 2.53
N SER A 74 -15.09 3.09 2.11
CA SER A 74 -15.75 2.83 0.83
C SER A 74 -15.73 4.09 -0.03
N ALA A 75 -15.85 3.93 -1.34
CA ALA A 75 -15.87 5.05 -2.28
C ALA A 75 -16.77 4.74 -3.48
N GLU A 76 -17.47 5.77 -3.97
CA GLU A 76 -18.25 5.68 -5.20
C GLU A 76 -17.47 6.23 -6.38
N LYS A 77 -17.65 5.62 -7.55
CA LYS A 77 -17.04 6.09 -8.80
C LYS A 77 -17.98 7.06 -9.50
N ALA A 78 -17.43 8.15 -10.04
CA ALA A 78 -18.10 8.95 -11.07
C ALA A 78 -17.45 8.70 -12.42
N ALA A 79 -18.25 8.70 -13.47
CA ALA A 79 -17.79 8.77 -14.84
C ALA A 79 -17.67 10.25 -15.29
N HIS A 80 -16.88 10.50 -16.34
CA HIS A 80 -16.80 11.80 -17.02
C HIS A 80 -16.40 13.02 -16.15
N PRO A 81 -15.12 13.21 -15.80
CA PRO A 81 -14.02 12.25 -15.96
C PRO A 81 -14.10 11.13 -14.89
N ALA A 82 -13.54 9.97 -15.23
CA ALA A 82 -13.45 8.83 -14.33
C ALA A 82 -12.67 9.22 -13.06
N ARG A 83 -13.31 9.10 -11.90
CA ARG A 83 -12.70 9.41 -10.59
C ARG A 83 -13.47 8.74 -9.45
N LEU A 84 -12.88 8.74 -8.25
CA LEU A 84 -13.64 8.52 -7.02
C LEU A 84 -14.37 9.82 -6.66
N ALA A 85 -15.70 9.74 -6.55
CA ALA A 85 -16.59 10.87 -6.36
C ALA A 85 -16.83 11.19 -4.89
N SER A 86 -16.88 10.15 -4.06
CA SER A 86 -17.14 10.27 -2.63
C SER A 86 -16.38 9.19 -1.88
N PHE A 87 -16.14 9.43 -0.60
CA PHE A 87 -15.54 8.49 0.33
C PHE A 87 -16.37 8.48 1.61
N LEU A 88 -16.56 7.30 2.20
CA LEU A 88 -17.13 7.12 3.53
C LEU A 88 -16.08 6.44 4.41
N ILE A 89 -15.77 7.04 5.56
CA ILE A 89 -14.85 6.48 6.56
C ILE A 89 -15.68 6.07 7.77
N GLU A 90 -15.68 4.78 8.08
CA GLU A 90 -16.37 4.20 9.23
C GLU A 90 -15.35 3.71 10.25
N VAL A 91 -15.41 4.24 11.47
CA VAL A 91 -14.49 3.87 12.55
C VAL A 91 -15.27 3.09 13.61
N THR A 92 -14.80 1.90 13.94
CA THR A 92 -15.35 1.05 15.01
C THR A 92 -14.27 0.78 16.04
N ALA A 93 -14.55 1.03 17.31
CA ALA A 93 -13.68 0.71 18.43
C ALA A 93 -14.53 0.40 19.69
N PRO A 94 -13.99 -0.36 20.67
CA PRO A 94 -14.73 -0.68 21.88
C PRO A 94 -14.86 0.52 22.82
N GLY A 95 -15.96 0.58 23.59
CA GLY A 95 -16.11 1.52 24.71
C GLY A 95 -16.29 2.99 24.31
N LEU A 96 -16.79 3.27 23.11
CA LEU A 96 -17.01 4.64 22.63
C LEU A 96 -18.35 5.20 23.12
N ASP A 97 -18.32 5.94 24.23
CA ASP A 97 -19.40 6.88 24.56
C ASP A 97 -19.44 8.07 23.58
N GLU A 98 -20.49 8.89 23.65
CA GLU A 98 -20.68 10.05 22.75
C GLU A 98 -19.48 11.02 22.76
N ARG A 99 -18.86 11.21 23.92
CA ARG A 99 -17.70 12.09 24.09
C ARG A 99 -16.50 11.55 23.30
N HIS A 100 -16.25 10.26 23.38
CA HIS A 100 -15.16 9.60 22.67
C HIS A 100 -15.43 9.47 21.19
N GLN A 101 -16.67 9.19 20.77
CA GLN A 101 -17.07 9.23 19.36
C GLN A 101 -16.77 10.61 18.74
N ALA A 102 -17.21 11.69 19.39
CA ALA A 102 -16.96 13.05 18.91
C ALA A 102 -15.46 13.39 18.89
N GLY A 103 -14.69 12.89 19.85
CA GLY A 103 -13.24 13.08 19.90
C GLY A 103 -12.48 12.35 18.79
N ILE A 104 -12.82 11.09 18.54
CA ILE A 104 -12.27 10.31 17.42
C ILE A 104 -12.63 10.98 16.10
N LEU A 105 -13.89 11.39 15.92
CA LEU A 105 -14.31 12.07 14.69
C LEU A 105 -13.46 13.31 14.40
N ARG A 106 -13.23 14.16 15.42
CA ARG A 106 -12.34 15.33 15.26
C ARG A 106 -10.91 14.93 14.94
N SER A 107 -10.39 13.90 15.59
CA SER A 107 -9.03 13.41 15.36
C SER A 107 -8.86 12.88 13.94
N VAL A 108 -9.77 12.03 13.47
CA VAL A 108 -9.75 11.45 12.13
C VAL A 108 -9.90 12.51 11.04
N LYS A 109 -10.76 13.52 11.24
CA LYS A 109 -10.89 14.66 10.31
C LYS A 109 -9.58 15.46 10.15
N ALA A 110 -8.67 15.38 11.11
CA ALA A 110 -7.37 16.03 11.03
C ALA A 110 -6.28 15.17 10.36
N CYS A 111 -6.61 13.97 9.87
CA CYS A 111 -5.61 13.08 9.30
C CYS A 111 -5.06 13.64 7.97
N LEU A 112 -3.76 13.39 7.73
CA LEU A 112 -3.02 13.97 6.61
C LEU A 112 -3.71 13.68 5.27
N ILE A 113 -4.06 12.42 5.00
CA ILE A 113 -4.63 12.00 3.71
C ILE A 113 -6.03 12.60 3.49
N HIS A 114 -6.86 12.68 4.53
CA HIS A 114 -8.17 13.35 4.45
C HIS A 114 -8.01 14.83 4.09
N ASN A 115 -7.11 15.55 4.77
CA ASN A 115 -6.84 16.96 4.47
C ASN A 115 -6.24 17.15 3.07
N THR A 116 -5.38 16.24 2.61
CA THR A 116 -4.86 16.28 1.24
C THR A 116 -6.00 16.14 0.22
N LEU A 117 -6.91 15.19 0.39
CA LEU A 117 -8.03 15.01 -0.54
C LEU A 117 -8.99 16.20 -0.56
N LEU A 118 -9.26 16.82 0.60
CA LEU A 118 -10.09 18.03 0.67
C LEU A 118 -9.38 19.28 0.14
N GLY A 119 -8.05 19.33 0.27
CA GLY A 119 -7.25 20.48 -0.14
C GLY A 119 -7.00 20.54 -1.65
N GLY A 120 -7.13 19.42 -2.38
CA GLY A 120 -6.88 19.36 -3.82
C GLY A 120 -5.47 19.81 -4.17
N PRO A 121 -4.41 19.06 -3.80
CA PRO A 121 -3.04 19.48 -4.01
C PRO A 121 -2.74 19.71 -5.50
N SER A 122 -1.81 20.61 -5.79
CA SER A 122 -1.25 20.74 -7.13
C SER A 122 -0.49 19.47 -7.50
N ILE A 123 -0.76 18.93 -8.69
CA ILE A 123 -0.08 17.76 -9.23
C ILE A 123 0.57 18.15 -10.56
N GLU A 124 1.89 17.99 -10.64
CA GLU A 124 2.66 18.18 -11.87
C GLU A 124 3.05 16.81 -12.45
N ILE A 125 2.97 16.69 -13.78
CA ILE A 125 3.31 15.45 -14.49
C ILE A 125 4.43 15.77 -15.47
N THR A 126 5.53 15.03 -15.37
CA THR A 126 6.65 15.06 -16.33
C THR A 126 6.86 13.68 -16.92
N VAL A 127 7.29 13.63 -18.18
CA VAL A 127 7.57 12.39 -18.91
C VAL A 127 8.99 12.44 -19.44
N ASN A 128 9.79 11.43 -19.12
CA ASN A 128 11.18 11.32 -19.53
C ASN A 128 11.36 10.13 -20.48
N VAL A 129 12.24 10.30 -21.47
CA VAL A 129 12.63 9.21 -22.37
C VAL A 129 13.65 8.35 -21.65
N ALA A 130 13.40 7.04 -21.55
CA ALA A 130 14.40 6.11 -21.05
C ALA A 130 15.58 6.09 -22.02
N ALA A 131 16.81 6.18 -21.50
CA ALA A 131 17.99 5.99 -22.32
C ALA A 131 17.89 4.62 -23.01
N GLY A 132 17.83 4.62 -24.35
CA GLY A 132 17.80 3.39 -25.12
C GLY A 132 19.03 2.55 -24.75
N ARG A 133 18.83 1.28 -24.40
CA ARG A 133 19.93 0.35 -24.13
C ARG A 133 20.77 0.21 -25.40
N THR A 134 21.81 1.03 -25.54
CA THR A 134 22.81 0.85 -26.59
C THR A 134 23.82 -0.13 -26.03
N GLY A 135 23.78 -1.38 -26.52
CA GLY A 135 24.74 -2.42 -26.16
C GLY A 135 24.18 -3.49 -25.22
N LEU A 136 24.10 -4.70 -25.75
CA LEU A 136 23.92 -5.93 -25.00
C LEU A 136 25.11 -6.18 -24.06
N VAL A 137 24.81 -6.91 -22.98
CA VAL A 137 25.70 -7.56 -22.00
C VAL A 137 26.10 -6.71 -20.79
N GLN A 138 25.80 -7.26 -19.60
CA GLN A 138 26.10 -6.81 -18.23
C GLN A 138 25.09 -5.88 -17.56
N ASP A 139 23.92 -6.39 -17.14
CA ASP A 139 23.18 -5.73 -16.04
C ASP A 139 22.38 -6.66 -15.10
N GLU A 140 22.74 -7.95 -15.01
CA GLU A 140 22.30 -8.78 -13.86
C GLU A 140 23.00 -8.37 -12.55
N ALA A 141 24.13 -7.67 -12.63
CA ALA A 141 24.94 -7.34 -11.46
C ALA A 141 24.43 -6.12 -10.67
N ARG A 142 23.66 -5.18 -11.27
CA ARG A 142 23.15 -4.00 -10.53
C ARG A 142 21.89 -4.27 -9.73
N TYR A 143 21.00 -5.14 -10.21
CA TYR A 143 19.81 -5.53 -9.46
C TYR A 143 20.19 -6.38 -8.23
N ASN A 144 21.19 -7.27 -8.37
CA ASN A 144 21.71 -8.04 -7.24
C ASN A 144 22.53 -7.22 -6.24
N LYS A 145 23.16 -6.09 -6.64
CA LYS A 145 23.99 -5.30 -5.71
C LYS A 145 23.18 -4.49 -4.69
N LEU A 146 21.89 -4.23 -4.94
CA LEU A 146 21.00 -3.64 -3.93
C LEU A 146 20.41 -4.71 -2.99
N ALA A 147 20.29 -5.97 -3.44
CA ALA A 147 19.83 -7.08 -2.61
C ALA A 147 20.95 -7.66 -1.71
N THR A 148 22.21 -7.70 -2.15
CA THR A 148 23.31 -8.32 -1.39
C THR A 148 24.00 -7.40 -0.36
N ILE A 149 23.71 -6.09 -0.33
CA ILE A 149 24.31 -5.18 0.66
C ILE A 149 23.62 -5.23 2.04
N LYS A 150 22.50 -5.97 2.22
CA LYS A 150 21.82 -6.10 3.53
C LYS A 150 21.21 -7.48 3.85
N SER A 151 21.93 -8.58 3.61
CA SER A 151 21.62 -9.84 4.30
C SER A 151 22.89 -10.62 4.62
N GLY A 152 23.47 -10.35 5.79
CA GLY A 152 24.42 -11.25 6.44
C GLY A 152 23.70 -12.49 6.98
N ILE A 153 22.98 -13.20 6.11
CA ILE A 153 22.32 -14.46 6.42
C ILE A 153 22.75 -15.43 5.32
N GLU A 154 23.54 -16.43 5.72
CA GLU A 154 23.93 -17.53 4.84
C GLU A 154 22.69 -18.29 4.33
N PRO A 155 22.67 -18.72 3.06
CA PRO A 155 21.57 -19.51 2.53
C PRO A 155 21.58 -20.92 3.14
N TRP A 156 20.47 -21.27 3.79
CA TRP A 156 20.13 -22.64 4.14
C TRP A 156 20.03 -23.51 2.87
N ASN A 157 20.94 -24.47 2.74
CA ASN A 157 20.89 -25.51 1.71
C ASN A 157 20.43 -26.83 2.36
N GLU A 158 19.17 -27.18 2.19
CA GLU A 158 18.71 -28.56 2.39
C GLU A 158 17.94 -29.02 1.15
N THR A 159 18.60 -29.84 0.34
CA THR A 159 17.91 -30.79 -0.55
C THR A 159 17.67 -32.07 0.24
N PRO A 160 16.43 -32.61 0.29
CA PRO A 160 16.22 -33.92 0.88
C PRO A 160 16.86 -34.98 -0.02
N LYS A 161 17.82 -35.74 0.51
CA LYS A 161 18.32 -36.94 -0.14
C LYS A 161 17.19 -37.98 -0.19
N VAL A 162 16.70 -38.26 -1.40
CA VAL A 162 15.96 -39.49 -1.71
C VAL A 162 16.88 -40.67 -1.40
N ASN A 163 16.50 -41.47 -0.41
CA ASN A 163 17.19 -42.73 -0.11
C ASN A 163 16.44 -43.87 -0.84
N SER A 164 17.04 -44.38 -1.91
CA SER A 164 16.61 -45.60 -2.59
C SER A 164 17.58 -46.73 -2.26
N ARG A 165 17.03 -47.81 -1.69
CA ARG A 165 17.48 -49.22 -1.56
C ARG A 165 16.65 -49.79 -0.39
N VAL A 166 15.69 -50.70 -0.53
CA VAL A 166 15.58 -51.98 -1.28
C VAL A 166 16.79 -52.89 -1.06
N SER A 167 16.47 -54.00 -0.36
CA SER A 167 17.25 -55.18 0.07
C SER A 167 18.39 -54.95 1.05
#